data_AF-A0A4Y2J8X4-F1
#
_entry.id   AF-A0A4Y2J8X4-F1
#
_cell.length_a   1.000
_cell.length_b   1.000
_cell.length_c   1.000
_cell.angle_alpha   90.00
_cell.angle_beta   90.00
_cell.angle_gamma   90.00
#
_symmetry.space_group_name_H-M   'P 1'
#
loop_
_entity.id
_entity.type
_entity.pdbx_description
1 polymer ?
#
loop_
_entity_poly.entity_id
_entity_poly.type
_entity_poly.pdbx_seq_one_letter_code
_entity_poly.pdbx_strand_id
1 'polypeptide(L)'
;MSALETLFHYDNKMHPLALEILSVLQLLQNKGFNIIFCWVPSHVGIPGSETADTVARFASALLPRALPYCDIKKSLVSHLFSVRQQKCDLLINNKLHSIKPSIGLWPILPTREVDIKLARLRIGHTRFTHKHLIFGEIAPYTFYCQSYFN
;
A
#
# COMPACT_ATOMS: atom_id res chain seq x y z
N MET A 1 -13.51 12.09 -1.91
CA MET A 1 -14.10 13.00 -0.91
C MET A 1 -13.19 14.19 -0.79
N SER A 2 -13.70 15.37 -1.08
CA SER A 2 -12.96 16.63 -0.91
C SER A 2 -12.90 17.03 0.59
N ALA A 3 -11.97 17.91 0.94
CA ALA A 3 -11.86 18.44 2.30
C ALA A 3 -13.15 19.16 2.76
N LEU A 4 -13.85 19.83 1.84
CA LEU A 4 -15.11 20.51 2.15
C LEU A 4 -16.26 19.52 2.34
N GLU A 5 -16.38 18.49 1.51
CA GLU A 5 -17.40 17.43 1.68
C GLU A 5 -17.30 16.77 3.06
N THR A 6 -16.07 16.64 3.56
CA THR A 6 -15.80 16.07 4.89
C THR A 6 -16.40 16.95 5.99
N LEU A 7 -16.37 18.28 5.85
CA LEU A 7 -16.96 19.20 6.83
C LEU A 7 -18.50 19.21 6.80
N PHE A 8 -19.11 18.91 5.65
CA PHE A 8 -20.57 18.87 5.54
C PHE A 8 -21.20 17.55 6.03
N HIS A 9 -20.43 16.47 6.12
CA HIS A 9 -20.92 15.15 6.50
C HIS A 9 -20.27 14.69 7.80
N TYR A 10 -20.99 14.85 8.91
CA TYR A 10 -20.55 14.39 10.22
C TYR A 10 -20.50 12.85 10.29
N ASP A 11 -19.36 12.29 10.72
CA ASP A 11 -19.18 10.87 11.01
C ASP A 11 -18.31 10.70 12.28
N ASN A 12 -18.63 9.72 13.12
CA ASN A 12 -17.85 9.36 14.30
C ASN A 12 -16.45 8.80 13.96
N LYS A 13 -16.20 8.47 12.69
CA LYS A 13 -14.88 8.01 12.19
C LYS A 13 -14.06 9.14 11.55
N MET A 14 -14.48 10.39 11.67
CA MET A 14 -13.76 11.52 11.11
C MET A 14 -12.37 11.69 11.71
N HIS A 15 -11.47 12.26 10.90
CA HIS A 15 -10.13 12.60 11.33
C HIS A 15 -10.20 13.63 12.50
N PRO A 16 -9.38 13.50 13.57
CA PRO A 16 -9.39 14.43 14.71
C PRO A 16 -9.31 15.92 14.33
N LEU A 17 -8.42 16.29 13.40
CA LEU A 17 -8.38 17.64 12.81
C LEU A 17 -9.72 18.12 12.25
N ALA A 18 -10.48 17.27 11.55
CA ALA A 18 -11.77 17.68 11.01
C ALA A 18 -12.77 17.95 12.14
N LEU A 19 -12.73 17.17 13.23
CA LEU A 19 -13.55 17.42 14.42
C LEU A 19 -13.16 18.73 15.12
N GLU A 20 -11.87 19.06 15.20
CA GLU A 20 -11.39 20.34 15.72
C GLU A 20 -11.84 21.52 14.86
N ILE A 21 -11.79 21.38 13.53
CA ILE A 21 -12.28 22.41 12.62
C ILE A 21 -13.79 22.61 12.82
N LEU A 22 -14.56 21.52 12.91
CA LEU A 22 -15.99 21.58 13.14
C LEU A 22 -16.35 22.25 14.48
N SER A 23 -15.61 21.97 15.54
CA SER A 23 -15.86 22.61 16.85
C SER A 23 -15.61 24.11 16.81
N VAL A 24 -14.57 24.55 16.10
CA VAL A 24 -14.29 25.98 15.87
C VAL A 24 -15.39 26.63 15.02
N LEU A 25 -15.84 25.96 13.96
CA LEU A 25 -16.93 26.48 13.11
C LEU A 25 -18.22 26.61 13.89
N GLN A 26 -18.58 25.62 14.70
CA GLN A 26 -19.76 25.66 15.55
C GLN A 26 -19.68 26.79 16.59
N LEU A 27 -18.51 27.00 17.20
CA LEU A 27 -18.29 28.11 18.12
C LEU A 27 -18.53 29.48 17.46
N LEU A 28 -18.05 29.65 16.23
CA LEU A 28 -18.21 30.90 15.48
C LEU A 28 -19.67 31.11 15.05
N GLN A 29 -20.35 30.06 14.60
CA GLN A 29 -21.78 30.13 14.27
C GLN A 29 -22.62 30.49 15.50
N ASN A 30 -22.33 29.91 16.67
CA ASN A 30 -23.00 30.25 17.92
C ASN A 30 -22.80 31.71 18.35
N LYS A 31 -21.72 32.35 17.89
CA LYS A 31 -21.46 33.78 18.08
C LYS A 31 -22.13 34.68 17.03
N GLY A 32 -22.89 34.10 16.09
CA GLY A 32 -23.61 34.82 15.04
C GLY A 32 -22.77 35.15 13.80
N PHE A 33 -21.59 34.55 13.62
CA PHE A 33 -20.81 34.73 12.41
C PHE A 33 -21.40 33.91 11.25
N ASN A 34 -21.60 34.56 10.10
CA ASN A 34 -21.93 33.89 8.85
C ASN A 34 -20.63 33.53 8.11
N ILE A 35 -20.40 32.23 7.88
CA ILE A 35 -19.17 31.70 7.28
C ILE A 35 -19.51 31.08 5.92
N ILE A 36 -18.82 31.54 4.87
CA ILE A 36 -18.98 31.04 3.51
C ILE A 36 -17.64 30.46 3.05
N PHE A 37 -17.65 29.22 2.55
CA PHE A 37 -16.49 28.60 1.95
C PHE A 37 -16.53 28.78 0.42
N CYS A 38 -15.45 29.32 -0.13
CA CYS A 38 -15.26 29.44 -1.58
C CYS A 38 -14.02 28.64 -1.98
N TRP A 39 -14.13 27.87 -3.06
CA TRP A 39 -12.97 27.21 -3.65
C TRP A 39 -12.24 28.17 -4.58
N VAL A 40 -10.92 28.24 -4.44
CA VAL A 40 -10.03 29.04 -5.29
C VAL A 40 -8.95 28.09 -5.82
N PRO A 41 -8.62 28.14 -7.12
CA PRO A 41 -7.54 27.32 -7.65
C PRO A 41 -6.18 27.77 -7.09
N SER A 42 -5.35 26.82 -6.70
CA SER A 42 -3.98 27.08 -6.24
C SER A 42 -3.06 27.35 -7.44
N HIS A 43 -1.97 28.09 -7.20
CA HIS A 43 -0.91 28.41 -8.18
C HIS A 43 -1.35 29.23 -9.41
N VAL A 44 -2.36 30.09 -9.25
CA VAL A 44 -2.88 30.96 -10.34
C VAL A 44 -2.43 32.42 -10.18
N GLY A 45 -1.42 32.72 -9.35
CA GLY A 45 -0.93 34.10 -9.19
C GLY A 45 -1.79 35.00 -8.31
N ILE A 46 -2.76 34.44 -7.55
CA ILE A 46 -3.60 35.22 -6.64
C ILE A 46 -2.82 35.48 -5.35
N PRO A 47 -2.42 36.74 -5.04
CA PRO A 47 -1.44 37.01 -3.98
C PRO A 47 -1.86 36.49 -2.60
N GLY A 48 -3.15 36.64 -2.25
CA GLY A 48 -3.70 36.15 -0.99
C GLY A 48 -3.69 34.62 -0.85
N SER A 49 -3.99 33.90 -1.94
CA SER A 49 -3.94 32.43 -1.96
C SER A 49 -2.51 31.93 -1.85
N GLU A 50 -1.58 32.54 -2.59
CA GLU A 50 -0.17 32.14 -2.56
C GLU A 50 0.48 32.43 -1.20
N THR A 51 0.12 33.55 -0.57
CA THR A 51 0.56 33.87 0.79
C THR A 51 0.01 32.85 1.79
N ALA A 52 -1.26 32.46 1.69
CA ALA A 52 -1.82 31.42 2.55
C ALA A 52 -1.13 30.06 2.34
N ASP A 53 -0.90 29.65 1.09
CA ASP A 53 -0.26 28.37 0.73
C ASP A 53 1.20 28.31 1.22
N THR A 54 1.95 29.40 1.07
CA THR A 54 3.32 29.49 1.57
C THR A 54 3.38 29.37 3.08
N VAL A 55 2.54 30.14 3.81
CA VAL A 55 2.46 30.07 5.28
C VAL A 55 2.06 28.68 5.75
N ALA A 56 1.07 28.04 5.12
CA ALA A 56 0.64 26.68 5.44
C ALA A 56 1.78 25.67 5.24
N ARG A 57 2.55 25.80 4.16
CA ARG A 57 3.71 24.93 3.87
C ARG A 57 4.80 25.09 4.93
N PHE A 58 5.11 26.32 5.34
CA PHE A 58 6.06 26.57 6.43
C PHE A 58 5.57 26.02 7.76
N ALA A 59 4.30 26.25 8.11
CA ALA A 59 3.71 25.75 9.35
C ALA A 59 3.71 24.21 9.41
N SER A 60 3.45 23.54 8.29
CA SER A 60 3.49 22.08 8.21
C SER A 60 4.87 21.49 8.49
N ALA A 61 5.95 22.24 8.27
CA ALA A 61 7.31 21.80 8.58
C ALA A 61 7.66 22.01 10.07
N LEU A 62 7.05 23.02 10.72
CA LEU A 62 7.30 23.39 12.11
C LEU A 62 6.41 22.67 13.13
N LEU A 63 5.24 22.21 12.72
CA LEU A 63 4.32 21.45 13.57
C LEU A 63 4.33 19.98 13.14
N PRO A 64 5.22 19.14 13.71
CA PRO A 64 5.11 17.70 13.58
C PRO A 64 3.89 17.25 14.39
N ARG A 65 2.70 17.39 13.80
CA ARG A 65 1.49 16.86 14.38
C ARG A 65 1.48 15.35 14.14
N ALA A 66 1.14 14.59 15.17
CA ALA A 66 0.92 13.16 15.02
C ALA A 66 -0.19 12.95 14.00
N LEU A 67 0.16 12.42 12.82
CA LEU A 67 -0.82 12.01 11.83
C LEU A 67 -1.59 10.81 12.38
N PRO A 68 -2.90 10.71 12.11
CA PRO A 68 -3.65 9.56 12.53
C PRO A 68 -3.09 8.31 11.88
N TYR A 69 -3.19 7.20 12.60
CA TYR A 69 -2.74 5.91 12.15
C TYR A 69 -3.30 5.56 10.75
N CYS A 70 -4.57 5.87 10.47
CA CYS A 70 -5.20 5.59 9.18
C CYS A 70 -4.46 6.21 7.98
N ASP A 71 -3.90 7.40 8.15
CA ASP A 71 -3.22 8.15 7.09
C ASP A 71 -1.80 7.61 6.85
N ILE A 72 -1.11 7.23 7.92
CA ILE A 72 0.24 6.64 7.83
C ILE A 72 0.17 5.16 7.43
N LYS A 73 -0.86 4.42 7.85
CA LYS A 73 -0.94 2.95 7.72
C LYS A 73 -0.67 2.49 6.30
N LYS A 74 -1.30 3.11 5.30
CA LYS A 74 -1.12 2.73 3.90
C LYS A 74 0.32 2.92 3.45
N SER A 75 0.91 4.07 3.78
CA SER A 75 2.30 4.40 3.43
C SER A 75 3.29 3.45 4.11
N LEU A 76 3.13 3.22 5.43
CA LEU A 76 3.98 2.32 6.20
C LEU A 76 3.90 0.88 5.69
N VAL A 77 2.69 0.37 5.45
CA VAL A 77 2.49 -0.99 4.93
C VAL A 77 3.10 -1.12 3.54
N SER A 78 2.87 -0.15 2.65
CA SER A 78 3.47 -0.12 1.32
C SER A 78 5.00 -0.11 1.37
N HIS A 79 5.58 0.74 2.22
CA HIS A 79 7.02 0.81 2.42
C HIS A 79 7.58 -0.51 2.96
N LEU A 80 6.92 -1.13 3.95
CA LEU A 80 7.31 -2.44 4.46
C LEU A 80 7.29 -3.52 3.37
N PHE A 81 6.25 -3.54 2.53
CA PHE A 81 6.18 -4.46 1.38
C PHE A 81 7.28 -4.19 0.37
N SER A 82 7.60 -2.93 0.08
CA SER A 82 8.68 -2.54 -0.82
C SER A 82 10.05 -3.01 -0.31
N VAL A 83 10.36 -2.78 0.97
CA VAL A 83 11.61 -3.25 1.57
C VAL A 83 11.71 -4.78 1.55
N ARG A 84 10.60 -5.47 1.79
CA ARG A 84 10.56 -6.94 1.67
C ARG A 84 10.80 -7.37 0.23
N GLN A 85 10.16 -6.71 -0.75
CA GLN A 85 10.31 -6.98 -2.17
C GLN A 85 11.76 -6.85 -2.60
N GLN A 86 12.41 -5.74 -2.24
CA GLN A 86 13.82 -5.50 -2.51
C GLN A 86 14.71 -6.60 -1.93
N LYS A 87 14.45 -7.06 -0.69
CA LYS A 87 15.20 -8.18 -0.10
C LYS A 87 14.98 -9.50 -0.87
N CYS A 88 13.76 -9.77 -1.31
CA CYS A 88 13.48 -10.95 -2.13
C CYS A 88 14.15 -10.88 -3.50
N ASP A 89 14.24 -9.69 -4.11
CA ASP A 89 14.88 -9.50 -5.42
C ASP A 89 16.39 -9.72 -5.38
N LEU A 90 17.02 -9.56 -4.21
CA LEU A 90 18.43 -9.91 -4.00
C LEU A 90 18.66 -11.43 -3.90
N LEU A 91 17.62 -12.23 -3.65
CA LEU A 91 17.71 -13.69 -3.54
C LEU A 91 17.58 -14.36 -4.91
N ILE A 92 18.60 -14.16 -5.75
CA ILE A 92 18.64 -14.60 -7.16
C ILE A 92 18.60 -16.14 -7.30
N ASN A 93 19.07 -16.88 -6.28
CA ASN A 93 19.12 -18.35 -6.29
C ASN A 93 17.89 -19.02 -5.67
N ASN A 94 16.71 -18.42 -5.79
CA ASN A 94 15.48 -18.99 -5.26
C ASN A 94 14.56 -19.45 -6.40
N LYS A 95 14.29 -20.76 -6.49
CA LYS A 95 13.33 -21.33 -7.45
C LYS A 95 11.95 -20.67 -7.36
N LEU A 96 11.54 -20.21 -6.17
CA LEU A 96 10.27 -19.53 -5.98
C LEU A 96 10.26 -18.14 -6.61
N HIS A 97 11.39 -17.43 -6.68
CA HIS A 97 11.45 -16.06 -7.20
C HIS A 97 11.16 -16.01 -8.70
N SER A 98 11.66 -16.98 -9.48
CA SER A 98 11.36 -17.08 -10.92
C SER A 98 9.88 -17.31 -11.21
N ILE A 99 9.19 -18.02 -10.33
CA ILE A 99 7.75 -18.32 -10.44
C ILE A 99 6.90 -17.18 -9.88
N LYS A 100 7.39 -16.54 -8.83
CA LYS A 100 6.69 -15.52 -8.05
C LYS A 100 7.63 -14.35 -7.75
N PRO A 101 7.80 -13.43 -8.71
CA PRO A 101 8.69 -12.29 -8.52
C PRO A 101 8.13 -11.33 -7.47
N SER A 102 6.81 -11.19 -7.33
CA SER A 102 6.20 -10.28 -6.34
C SER A 102 5.78 -10.99 -5.04
N ILE A 103 6.00 -10.37 -3.88
CA ILE A 103 5.65 -10.93 -2.56
C ILE A 103 4.13 -10.95 -2.30
N GLY A 104 3.34 -10.30 -3.15
CA GLY A 104 1.87 -10.21 -3.04
C GLY A 104 1.17 -11.57 -2.89
N LEU A 105 -0.05 -11.57 -2.35
CA LEU A 105 -0.82 -12.79 -2.22
C LEU A 105 -1.19 -13.36 -3.60
N TRP A 106 -1.09 -14.68 -3.74
CA TRP A 106 -1.74 -15.36 -4.87
C TRP A 106 -3.26 -15.35 -4.67
N PRO A 107 -4.06 -15.49 -5.73
CA PRO A 107 -5.49 -15.72 -5.59
C PRO A 107 -5.73 -16.89 -4.64
N ILE A 108 -6.58 -16.67 -3.63
CA ILE A 108 -6.95 -17.70 -2.66
C ILE A 108 -7.84 -18.71 -3.38
N LEU A 109 -7.49 -19.99 -3.34
CA LEU A 109 -8.31 -21.05 -3.93
C LEU A 109 -9.37 -21.53 -2.94
N PRO A 110 -10.45 -22.18 -3.42
CA PRO A 110 -11.59 -22.54 -2.58
C PRO A 110 -11.25 -23.51 -1.44
N THR A 111 -10.20 -24.32 -1.60
CA THR A 111 -9.74 -25.28 -0.59
C THR A 111 -8.23 -25.31 -0.48
N ARG A 112 -7.75 -25.49 0.75
CA ARG A 112 -6.31 -25.63 1.07
C ARG A 112 -5.63 -26.75 0.29
N GLU A 113 -6.35 -27.82 -0.04
CA GLU A 113 -5.81 -28.95 -0.80
C GLU A 113 -5.37 -28.52 -2.22
N VAL A 114 -6.21 -27.72 -2.89
CA VAL A 114 -5.89 -27.23 -4.25
C VAL A 114 -4.72 -26.26 -4.20
N ASP A 115 -4.67 -25.38 -3.20
CA ASP A 115 -3.52 -24.47 -3.00
C ASP A 115 -2.20 -25.24 -2.82
N ILE A 116 -2.20 -26.29 -2.00
CA ILE A 116 -1.01 -27.13 -1.77
C ILE A 116 -0.58 -27.81 -3.08
N LYS A 117 -1.53 -28.41 -3.81
CA LYS A 117 -1.24 -29.08 -5.09
C LYS A 117 -0.67 -28.08 -6.09
N LEU A 118 -1.27 -26.91 -6.23
CA LEU A 118 -0.82 -25.88 -7.17
C LEU A 118 0.55 -25.30 -6.79
N ALA A 119 0.81 -25.04 -5.50
CA ALA A 119 2.11 -24.57 -5.04
C ALA A 119 3.23 -25.59 -5.32
N ARG A 120 2.97 -26.88 -5.08
CA ARG A 120 3.91 -27.96 -5.42
C ARG A 120 4.15 -28.06 -6.92
N LEU A 121 3.09 -28.00 -7.74
CA LEU A 121 3.22 -28.02 -9.19
C LEU A 121 4.05 -26.84 -9.72
N ARG A 122 3.79 -25.64 -9.20
CA ARG A 122 4.50 -24.41 -9.59
C ARG A 122 6.01 -24.50 -9.34
N ILE A 123 6.42 -24.98 -8.16
CA ILE A 123 7.85 -25.13 -7.79
C ILE A 123 8.47 -26.38 -8.44
N GLY A 124 7.67 -27.19 -9.13
CA GLY A 124 8.14 -28.45 -9.69
C GLY A 124 8.43 -29.49 -8.60
N HIS A 125 7.71 -29.52 -7.49
CA HIS A 125 7.80 -30.58 -6.48
C HIS A 125 6.91 -31.78 -6.87
N THR A 126 7.22 -32.39 -8.00
CA THR A 126 6.55 -33.60 -8.49
C THR A 126 7.46 -34.81 -8.34
N ARG A 127 6.90 -36.02 -8.42
CA ARG A 127 7.72 -37.24 -8.43
C ARG A 127 8.73 -37.21 -9.59
N PHE A 128 8.34 -36.75 -10.77
CA PHE A 128 9.22 -36.72 -11.94
C PHE A 128 10.47 -35.85 -11.72
N THR A 129 10.28 -34.66 -11.18
CA THR A 129 11.34 -33.66 -10.97
C THR A 129 12.14 -33.88 -9.68
N HIS A 130 11.57 -34.46 -8.61
CA HIS A 130 12.26 -34.65 -7.31
C HIS A 130 12.72 -36.09 -7.01
N LYS A 131 12.35 -37.10 -7.82
CA LYS A 131 12.78 -38.50 -7.59
C LYS A 131 14.29 -38.63 -7.48
N HIS A 132 15.04 -37.90 -8.31
CA HIS A 132 16.49 -37.88 -8.29
C HIS A 132 17.07 -37.30 -6.98
N LEU A 133 16.43 -36.27 -6.40
CA LEU A 133 16.83 -35.68 -5.11
C LEU A 133 16.51 -36.59 -3.92
N ILE A 134 15.38 -37.31 -3.97
CA ILE A 134 14.90 -38.15 -2.86
C ILE A 134 15.61 -39.51 -2.83
N PHE A 135 15.82 -40.11 -4.01
CA PHE A 135 16.34 -41.47 -4.16
C PHE A 135 17.79 -41.52 -4.68
N GLY A 136 18.42 -40.37 -4.94
CA GLY A 136 19.79 -40.31 -5.46
C GLY A 136 19.95 -40.79 -6.90
N GLU A 137 18.85 -40.86 -7.66
CA GLU A 137 18.88 -41.23 -9.08
C GLU A 137 19.49 -40.12 -9.96
N ILE A 138 19.69 -40.39 -11.25
CA ILE A 138 20.17 -39.40 -12.22
C ILE A 138 19.08 -38.36 -12.48
N ALA A 139 19.44 -37.08 -12.51
CA ALA A 139 18.50 -35.99 -12.80
C ALA A 139 17.92 -36.11 -14.22
N PRO A 140 16.60 -35.95 -14.39
CA PRO A 140 15.97 -36.05 -15.70
C PRO A 140 16.42 -34.90 -16.62
N TYR A 141 17.03 -35.27 -17.75
CA TYR A 141 17.46 -34.36 -18.81
C TYR A 141 16.49 -34.40 -19.98
N THR A 142 16.15 -33.24 -20.55
CA THR A 142 15.32 -33.18 -21.77
C THR A 142 16.15 -32.76 -22.96
N PHE A 143 16.04 -33.52 -24.06
CA PHE A 143 16.63 -33.14 -25.33
C PHE A 143 15.88 -31.98 -26.01
N TYR A 144 14.59 -31.82 -25.71
CA TYR A 144 13.75 -30.76 -26.28
C TYR A 144 14.07 -29.36 -25.73
N CYS A 145 14.36 -29.23 -24.43
CA CYS A 145 14.71 -27.95 -23.80
C CYS A 145 16.21 -27.85 -23.49
N GLN A 146 17.00 -28.84 -23.91
CA GLN A 146 18.46 -28.95 -23.68
C GLN A 146 18.89 -28.61 -22.25
N SER A 147 18.09 -28.99 -21.26
CA SER A 147 18.28 -28.62 -19.85
C SER A 147 17.78 -29.72 -18.91
N TYR A 148 18.34 -29.75 -17.70
CA TYR A 148 17.85 -30.57 -16.60
C TYR A 148 16.58 -29.95 -16.03
N PHE A 149 15.62 -30.80 -15.65
CA PHE A 149 14.47 -30.34 -14.89
C PHE A 149 14.92 -29.93 -13.48
N ASN A 150 14.73 -28.64 -13.16
CA ASN A 150 14.89 -28.09 -11.81
C ASN A 150 13.70 -28.45 -10.92
#